data_AF-A0A3M2A0Z5-F1
#
_entry.id   AF-A0A3M2A0Z5-F1
#
_cell.length_a   1.000
_cell.length_b   1.000
_cell.length_c   1.000
_cell.angle_alpha   90.00
_cell.angle_beta   90.00
_cell.angle_gamma   90.00
#
_symmetry.space_group_name_H-M   'P 1'
#
loop_
_entity.id
_entity.type
_entity.pdbx_description
1 polymer ?
#
loop_
_entity_poly.entity_id
_entity_poly.type
_entity_poly.pdbx_seq_one_letter_code
_entity_poly.pdbx_strand_id
1 'polypeptide(L)'
;MNVGLRRTIVVAAAAGAAWAAGSPGRAADANRPPTPALFPSAACMVTVDRSADPVFHVEYDVPFDDVDRSPDEVADGRTHQFFAFARQFRTPPPNWITWDDVMRAEAAPATDPTDVTDEDVLETSSAWPATEWLRITPDDARLPITKAQAAMGVDWDTTGVPAGTYVVAAYTFDPVLNLWSPRPGVVRVLDDADAPDAPPALALTSATPSGVVEAGEEVQVHGCVAAMEGSTVRLAAAYLAGAAEPTWIEFDPQPAGPEGDAVFSFVVPEPPESSGQLVVRATVEDPMGRTYVAYLPGAVDVVGGGGGSTSGAADDDGGGEGCACHAGLPRGGWAGLVWCVLPWLARRRKRVPAPAAC
;
A
#
# COMPACT_ATOMS: atom_id res chain seq x y z
N MET A 1 -69.41 -45.34 -44.37
CA MET A 1 -68.17 -45.96 -44.88
C MET A 1 -67.41 -44.94 -45.72
N ASN A 2 -66.18 -44.68 -45.31
CA ASN A 2 -65.08 -43.98 -46.00
C ASN A 2 -65.26 -42.52 -46.43
N VAL A 3 -65.07 -41.64 -45.44
CA VAL A 3 -64.45 -40.33 -45.59
C VAL A 3 -62.93 -40.52 -45.51
N GLY A 4 -62.14 -39.88 -46.38
CA GLY A 4 -60.67 -39.83 -46.25
C GLY A 4 -60.00 -39.09 -47.41
N LEU A 5 -59.89 -37.75 -47.35
CA LEU A 5 -58.76 -36.96 -46.81
C LEU A 5 -57.71 -36.61 -47.89
N ARG A 6 -57.94 -35.51 -48.60
CA ARG A 6 -56.91 -34.83 -49.42
C ARG A 6 -56.03 -34.00 -48.47
N ARG A 7 -54.74 -34.35 -48.37
CA ARG A 7 -53.73 -33.60 -47.63
C ARG A 7 -53.30 -32.37 -48.44
N THR A 8 -53.74 -31.19 -48.01
CA THR A 8 -53.17 -29.91 -48.40
C THR A 8 -51.94 -29.66 -47.53
N ILE A 9 -50.76 -29.59 -48.14
CA ILE A 9 -49.52 -29.18 -47.46
C ILE A 9 -49.53 -27.64 -47.42
N VAL A 10 -49.74 -27.08 -46.23
CA VAL A 10 -49.49 -25.66 -45.95
C VAL A 10 -48.09 -25.56 -45.37
N VAL A 11 -47.18 -24.95 -46.13
CA VAL A 11 -45.84 -24.58 -45.66
C VAL A 11 -46.00 -23.34 -44.79
N ALA A 12 -45.96 -23.53 -43.46
CA ALA A 12 -45.88 -22.43 -42.50
C ALA A 12 -44.42 -21.98 -42.38
N ALA A 13 -44.09 -20.83 -42.95
CA ALA A 13 -42.83 -20.14 -42.68
C ALA A 13 -42.92 -19.47 -41.30
N ALA A 14 -42.37 -20.13 -40.28
CA ALA A 14 -42.18 -19.54 -38.96
C ALA A 14 -40.91 -18.67 -38.98
N ALA A 15 -41.07 -17.39 -39.32
CA ALA A 15 -40.11 -16.35 -38.98
C ALA A 15 -40.55 -15.77 -37.62
N GLY A 16 -39.87 -16.17 -36.55
CA GLY A 16 -40.20 -15.75 -35.19
C GLY A 16 -38.94 -15.57 -34.36
N ALA A 17 -38.42 -14.34 -34.39
CA ALA A 17 -37.51 -13.69 -33.43
C ALA A 17 -36.67 -14.63 -32.54
N ALA A 18 -35.46 -14.96 -33.02
CA ALA A 18 -34.36 -15.22 -32.11
C ALA A 18 -34.11 -13.92 -31.33
N TRP A 19 -34.65 -13.85 -30.11
CA TRP A 19 -34.13 -12.93 -29.11
C TRP A 19 -32.69 -13.33 -28.89
N ALA A 20 -31.78 -12.63 -29.56
CA ALA A 20 -30.42 -12.49 -29.07
C ALA A 20 -30.56 -11.82 -27.71
N ALA A 21 -30.72 -12.63 -26.66
CA ALA A 21 -30.32 -12.23 -25.33
C ALA A 21 -28.82 -12.00 -25.44
N GLY A 22 -28.44 -10.78 -25.83
CA GLY A 22 -27.08 -10.32 -25.64
C GLY A 22 -26.80 -10.55 -24.17
N SER A 23 -25.80 -11.39 -23.88
CA SER A 23 -25.25 -11.47 -22.54
C SER A 23 -25.03 -10.03 -22.08
N PRO A 24 -25.60 -9.58 -20.94
CA PRO A 24 -25.23 -8.28 -20.40
C PRO A 24 -23.71 -8.27 -20.33
N GLY A 25 -23.09 -7.24 -20.91
CA GLY A 25 -21.64 -7.16 -21.02
C GLY A 25 -21.00 -7.31 -19.65
N ARG A 26 -20.39 -8.47 -19.42
CA ARG A 26 -19.80 -8.94 -18.15
C ARG A 26 -18.43 -8.30 -17.83
N ALA A 27 -18.16 -7.11 -18.35
CA ALA A 27 -16.79 -6.61 -18.47
C ALA A 27 -16.62 -5.11 -18.17
N ALA A 28 -17.67 -4.40 -17.73
CA ALA A 28 -17.57 -2.96 -17.53
C ALA A 28 -16.72 -2.60 -16.30
N ASP A 29 -16.83 -3.35 -15.21
CA ASP A 29 -16.30 -2.93 -13.91
C ASP A 29 -14.97 -3.57 -13.52
N ALA A 30 -14.61 -4.72 -14.13
CA ALA A 30 -13.32 -5.39 -13.90
C ALA A 30 -12.07 -4.56 -14.28
N ASN A 31 -12.25 -3.37 -14.86
CA ASN A 31 -11.16 -2.49 -15.32
C ASN A 31 -11.00 -1.21 -14.49
N ARG A 32 -11.84 -0.95 -13.47
CA ARG A 32 -11.66 0.23 -12.62
C ARG A 32 -10.75 -0.10 -11.44
N PRO A 33 -9.62 0.61 -11.25
CA PRO A 33 -8.79 0.41 -10.07
C PRO A 33 -9.56 0.79 -8.79
N PRO A 34 -9.35 0.08 -7.68
CA PRO A 34 -9.93 0.42 -6.38
C PRO A 34 -9.44 1.81 -5.94
N THR A 35 -10.34 2.58 -5.33
CA THR A 35 -10.03 3.93 -4.86
C THR A 35 -9.35 3.89 -3.49
N PRO A 36 -8.04 4.23 -3.39
CA PRO A 36 -7.31 4.16 -2.13
C PRO A 36 -7.74 5.25 -1.14
N ALA A 37 -7.53 4.98 0.15
CA ALA A 37 -7.44 6.04 1.15
C ALA A 37 -6.04 6.67 1.09
N LEU A 38 -5.98 7.99 1.21
CA LEU A 38 -4.74 8.77 1.20
C LEU A 38 -4.53 9.41 2.57
N PHE A 39 -3.27 9.51 3.02
CA PHE A 39 -2.92 10.06 4.33
C PHE A 39 -1.96 11.24 4.22
N PRO A 40 -2.37 12.36 3.59
CA PRO A 40 -1.46 13.45 3.24
C PRO A 40 -0.91 14.23 4.45
N SER A 41 -1.62 14.20 5.59
CA SER A 41 -1.25 14.88 6.84
C SER A 41 -0.70 13.93 7.92
N ALA A 42 -0.46 12.65 7.60
CA ALA A 42 -0.03 11.69 8.61
C ALA A 42 1.35 12.02 9.17
N ALA A 43 1.40 12.32 10.47
CA ALA A 43 2.64 12.35 11.23
C ALA A 43 3.28 10.96 11.29
N CYS A 44 4.61 10.91 11.26
CA CYS A 44 5.37 9.65 11.32
C CYS A 44 5.08 8.88 12.62
N MET A 45 4.93 9.56 13.75
CA MET A 45 4.51 8.94 15.01
C MET A 45 3.44 9.79 15.69
N VAL A 46 2.42 9.12 16.22
CA VAL A 46 1.43 9.73 17.12
C VAL A 46 1.38 8.90 18.39
N THR A 47 1.44 9.55 19.55
CA THR A 47 1.23 8.88 20.84
C THR A 47 -0.19 9.12 21.33
N VAL A 48 -0.88 8.05 21.69
CA VAL A 48 -2.20 8.06 22.33
C VAL A 48 -1.99 7.73 23.80
N ASP A 49 -2.25 8.71 24.66
CA ASP A 49 -2.25 8.54 26.11
C ASP A 49 -3.65 8.18 26.58
N ARG A 50 -3.88 6.89 26.88
CA ARG A 50 -5.20 6.41 27.30
C ARG A 50 -5.66 6.97 28.63
N SER A 51 -4.76 7.48 29.46
CA SER A 51 -5.12 8.14 30.73
C SER A 51 -5.70 9.55 30.51
N ALA A 52 -5.37 10.20 29.40
CA ALA A 52 -5.77 11.56 29.07
C ALA A 52 -6.89 11.60 28.03
N ASP A 53 -6.67 11.01 26.86
CA ASP A 53 -7.62 10.92 25.75
C ASP A 53 -7.40 9.60 24.98
N PRO A 54 -8.25 8.59 25.20
CA PRO A 54 -8.09 7.29 24.56
C PRO A 54 -8.55 7.28 23.10
N VAL A 55 -8.94 8.40 22.50
CA VAL A 55 -9.42 8.45 21.11
C VAL A 55 -8.32 8.93 20.17
N PHE A 56 -8.00 8.12 19.16
CA PHE A 56 -7.18 8.55 18.03
C PHE A 56 -8.03 8.88 16.82
N HIS A 57 -7.98 10.12 16.36
CA HIS A 57 -8.64 10.53 15.13
C HIS A 57 -7.77 10.24 13.90
N VAL A 58 -8.25 9.35 13.02
CA VAL A 58 -7.62 9.03 11.74
C VAL A 58 -8.12 10.01 10.68
N GLU A 59 -7.28 11.00 10.38
CA GLU A 59 -7.48 11.85 9.20
C GLU A 59 -7.08 11.11 7.92
N TYR A 60 -7.92 11.16 6.90
CA TYR A 60 -7.63 10.63 5.57
C TYR A 60 -8.33 11.43 4.46
N ASP A 61 -7.93 11.21 3.22
CA ASP A 61 -8.53 11.81 2.02
C ASP A 61 -8.81 10.73 0.97
N VAL A 62 -9.63 11.07 -0.02
CA VAL A 62 -9.91 10.24 -1.20
C VAL A 62 -9.79 11.09 -2.48
N PRO A 63 -9.25 10.55 -3.57
CA PRO A 63 -9.01 11.34 -4.78
C PRO A 63 -10.32 11.86 -5.40
N PHE A 64 -11.41 11.08 -5.32
CA PHE A 64 -12.74 11.39 -5.83
C PHE A 64 -13.79 10.58 -5.06
N ASP A 65 -15.06 10.98 -5.19
CA ASP A 65 -16.19 10.21 -4.67
C ASP A 65 -16.38 8.95 -5.54
N ASP A 66 -16.43 7.78 -4.91
CA ASP A 66 -16.56 6.49 -5.59
C ASP A 66 -17.77 5.71 -5.04
N VAL A 67 -18.95 6.19 -5.42
CA VAL A 67 -20.25 5.67 -4.95
C VAL A 67 -21.10 5.05 -6.05
N ASP A 68 -20.76 5.34 -7.31
CA ASP A 68 -21.48 4.85 -8.48
C ASP A 68 -21.15 3.37 -8.68
N ARG A 69 -22.16 2.52 -8.57
CA ARG A 69 -21.99 1.08 -8.68
C ARG A 69 -22.69 0.51 -9.89
N SER A 70 -22.06 -0.45 -10.56
CA SER A 70 -22.74 -1.20 -11.61
C SER A 70 -23.70 -2.23 -11.00
N PRO A 71 -24.66 -2.75 -11.78
CA PRO A 71 -25.57 -3.80 -11.31
C PRO A 71 -24.89 -5.14 -10.96
N ASP A 72 -23.65 -5.36 -11.40
CA ASP A 72 -22.87 -6.57 -11.15
C ASP A 72 -21.93 -6.48 -9.92
N GLU A 73 -21.93 -5.35 -9.22
CA GLU A 73 -21.17 -5.16 -7.98
C GLU A 73 -21.95 -5.54 -6.72
N VAL A 74 -21.21 -5.93 -5.68
CA VAL A 74 -21.79 -6.25 -4.36
C VAL A 74 -22.33 -5.01 -3.65
N ALA A 75 -23.39 -5.20 -2.84
CA ALA A 75 -24.15 -4.11 -2.25
C ALA A 75 -23.43 -3.28 -1.16
N ASP A 76 -22.29 -3.74 -0.66
CA ASP A 76 -21.41 -3.04 0.27
C ASP A 76 -20.01 -2.80 -0.32
N GLY A 77 -19.82 -3.06 -1.62
CA GLY A 77 -18.59 -2.79 -2.35
C GLY A 77 -18.31 -1.30 -2.46
N ARG A 78 -17.05 -0.97 -2.80
CA ARG A 78 -16.51 0.39 -2.85
C ARG A 78 -16.66 1.13 -1.53
N THR A 79 -16.20 0.46 -0.48
CA THR A 79 -16.19 1.00 0.87
C THR A 79 -14.81 0.90 1.50
N HIS A 80 -14.54 1.76 2.48
CA HIS A 80 -13.34 1.73 3.30
C HIS A 80 -13.62 1.10 4.67
N GLN A 81 -12.64 0.38 5.18
CA GLN A 81 -12.63 -0.15 6.54
C GLN A 81 -11.25 0.01 7.14
N PHE A 82 -11.15 0.45 8.40
CA PHE A 82 -9.86 0.76 9.02
C PHE A 82 -9.45 -0.33 10.00
N PHE A 83 -8.14 -0.62 10.02
CA PHE A 83 -7.52 -1.64 10.86
C PHE A 83 -6.24 -1.08 11.50
N ALA A 84 -5.91 -1.63 12.67
CA ALA A 84 -4.64 -1.41 13.35
C ALA A 84 -3.87 -2.73 13.41
N PHE A 85 -2.59 -2.74 13.01
CA PHE A 85 -1.71 -3.90 13.01
C PHE A 85 -0.57 -3.70 14.01
N ALA A 86 -0.31 -4.66 14.89
CA ALA A 86 0.70 -4.56 15.95
C ALA A 86 2.16 -4.60 15.46
N ARG A 87 2.37 -4.69 14.14
CA ARG A 87 3.68 -4.67 13.50
C ARG A 87 3.60 -3.95 12.15
N GLN A 88 4.66 -3.22 11.80
CA GLN A 88 4.84 -2.79 10.42
C GLN A 88 5.16 -4.01 9.56
N PHE A 89 4.57 -4.06 8.36
CA PHE A 89 4.63 -5.25 7.51
C PHE A 89 5.33 -4.97 6.20
N ARG A 90 6.18 -5.92 5.79
CA ARG A 90 6.83 -5.93 4.47
C ARG A 90 5.83 -6.31 3.37
N THR A 91 5.10 -7.40 3.61
CA THR A 91 4.09 -7.92 2.71
C THR A 91 2.73 -7.43 3.21
N PRO A 92 1.85 -6.91 2.34
CA PRO A 92 0.53 -6.51 2.77
C PRO A 92 -0.23 -7.68 3.43
N PRO A 93 -1.23 -7.38 4.27
CA PRO A 93 -2.15 -8.40 4.77
C PRO A 93 -2.89 -9.10 3.61
N PRO A 94 -3.54 -10.24 3.88
CA PRO A 94 -4.26 -10.97 2.85
C PRO A 94 -5.34 -10.13 2.17
N ASN A 95 -5.67 -10.49 0.94
CA ASN A 95 -6.59 -9.71 0.10
C ASN A 95 -8.03 -9.70 0.63
N TRP A 96 -8.43 -10.67 1.44
CA TRP A 96 -9.76 -10.75 2.03
C TRP A 96 -9.68 -10.59 3.54
N ILE A 97 -10.69 -9.97 4.15
CA ILE A 97 -10.76 -9.89 5.62
C ILE A 97 -11.39 -11.17 6.18
N THR A 98 -12.55 -11.55 5.64
CA THR A 98 -13.37 -12.66 6.15
C THR A 98 -13.74 -13.64 5.03
N TRP A 99 -14.05 -14.90 5.38
CA TRP A 99 -14.65 -15.84 4.42
C TRP A 99 -16.04 -15.40 3.96
N ASP A 100 -16.76 -14.64 4.78
CA ASP A 100 -18.05 -14.06 4.40
C ASP A 100 -17.89 -13.02 3.28
N ASP A 101 -16.78 -12.26 3.24
CA ASP A 101 -16.46 -11.37 2.12
C ASP A 101 -16.25 -12.15 0.82
N VAL A 102 -15.53 -13.27 0.89
CA VAL A 102 -15.28 -14.16 -0.26
C VAL A 102 -16.60 -14.72 -0.80
N MET A 103 -17.47 -15.20 0.09
CA MET A 103 -18.78 -15.75 -0.31
C MET A 103 -19.72 -14.67 -0.85
N ARG A 104 -19.68 -13.44 -0.30
CA ARG A 104 -20.42 -12.31 -0.88
C ARG A 104 -19.89 -11.93 -2.26
N ALA A 105 -18.58 -12.01 -2.46
CA ALA A 105 -17.92 -11.74 -3.72
C ALA A 105 -18.25 -12.74 -4.84
N GLU A 106 -18.74 -13.95 -4.53
CA GLU A 106 -19.22 -14.91 -5.54
C GLU A 106 -20.32 -14.32 -6.44
N ALA A 107 -21.10 -13.36 -5.91
CA ALA A 107 -22.09 -12.63 -6.69
C ALA A 107 -21.46 -11.72 -7.77
N ALA A 108 -20.20 -11.32 -7.60
CA ALA A 108 -19.42 -10.58 -8.58
C ALA A 108 -18.66 -11.56 -9.49
N PRO A 109 -18.63 -11.33 -10.82
CA PRO A 109 -18.04 -12.27 -11.79
C PRO A 109 -16.51 -12.41 -11.71
N ALA A 110 -15.84 -11.72 -10.80
CA ALA A 110 -14.39 -11.62 -10.71
C ALA A 110 -13.73 -12.56 -9.67
N THR A 111 -14.52 -13.18 -8.78
CA THR A 111 -13.98 -14.03 -7.70
C THR A 111 -14.59 -15.42 -7.77
N ASP A 112 -13.75 -16.44 -7.90
CA ASP A 112 -14.15 -17.84 -7.66
C ASP A 112 -13.71 -18.22 -6.24
N PRO A 113 -14.64 -18.46 -5.28
CA PRO A 113 -14.29 -18.86 -3.92
C PRO A 113 -13.43 -20.13 -3.84
N THR A 114 -13.45 -20.98 -4.88
CA THR A 114 -12.64 -22.21 -4.91
C THR A 114 -11.15 -21.96 -5.17
N ASP A 115 -10.79 -20.75 -5.64
CA ASP A 115 -9.42 -20.29 -5.83
C ASP A 115 -8.84 -19.58 -4.59
N VAL A 116 -9.66 -19.35 -3.55
CA VAL A 116 -9.26 -18.69 -2.29
C VAL A 116 -8.90 -19.74 -1.25
N THR A 117 -7.82 -19.53 -0.51
CA THR A 117 -7.40 -20.38 0.62
C THR A 117 -7.45 -19.63 1.94
N ASP A 118 -7.29 -20.35 3.06
CA ASP A 118 -7.25 -19.73 4.40
C ASP A 118 -6.14 -18.68 4.55
N GLU A 119 -5.05 -18.78 3.78
CA GLU A 119 -3.95 -17.81 3.80
C GLU A 119 -4.27 -16.52 3.03
N ASP A 120 -5.30 -16.54 2.19
CA ASP A 120 -5.78 -15.36 1.45
C ASP A 120 -6.80 -14.54 2.25
N VAL A 121 -7.18 -15.01 3.43
CA VAL A 121 -8.18 -14.42 4.33
C VAL A 121 -7.53 -14.05 5.67
N LEU A 122 -7.62 -12.77 6.06
CA LEU A 122 -6.96 -12.20 7.24
C LEU A 122 -7.33 -12.94 8.54
N GLU A 123 -8.59 -13.36 8.71
CA GLU A 123 -9.05 -14.06 9.92
C GLU A 123 -8.52 -15.48 10.09
N THR A 124 -8.17 -16.14 8.98
CA THR A 124 -7.73 -17.55 9.00
C THR A 124 -6.26 -17.71 8.66
N SER A 125 -5.61 -16.66 8.15
CA SER A 125 -4.21 -16.71 7.76
C SER A 125 -3.31 -16.96 8.97
N SER A 126 -2.46 -17.98 8.87
CA SER A 126 -1.47 -18.27 9.90
C SER A 126 -0.37 -17.20 9.96
N ALA A 127 -0.16 -16.47 8.87
CA ALA A 127 0.76 -15.33 8.83
C ALA A 127 0.27 -14.13 9.65
N TRP A 128 -1.04 -14.03 9.92
CA TRP A 128 -1.67 -12.90 10.60
C TRP A 128 -2.58 -13.33 11.75
N PRO A 129 -2.01 -13.78 12.87
CA PRO A 129 -2.79 -14.19 14.04
C PRO A 129 -3.73 -13.07 14.50
N ALA A 130 -4.93 -13.43 14.94
CA ALA A 130 -5.95 -12.47 15.42
C ALA A 130 -5.50 -11.58 16.59
N THR A 131 -4.39 -11.90 17.25
CA THR A 131 -3.77 -11.07 18.30
C THR A 131 -2.91 -9.93 17.75
N GLU A 132 -2.58 -9.93 16.45
CA GLU A 132 -1.68 -8.97 15.82
C GLU A 132 -2.40 -7.88 15.02
N TRP A 133 -3.73 -7.89 15.01
CA TRP A 133 -4.51 -6.88 14.33
C TRP A 133 -5.86 -6.64 15.02
N LEU A 134 -6.43 -5.46 14.77
CA LEU A 134 -7.68 -5.00 15.36
C LEU A 134 -8.49 -4.25 14.31
N ARG A 135 -9.81 -4.36 14.39
CA ARG A 135 -10.75 -3.52 13.63
C ARG A 135 -10.85 -2.16 14.31
N ILE A 136 -10.59 -1.09 13.56
CA ILE A 136 -10.95 0.27 13.97
C ILE A 136 -12.40 0.53 13.59
N THR A 137 -12.79 0.14 12.38
CA THR A 137 -14.17 0.16 11.90
C THR A 137 -14.72 -1.28 11.86
N PRO A 138 -15.88 -1.58 12.47
CA PRO A 138 -16.47 -2.92 12.41
C PRO A 138 -16.99 -3.23 10.99
N ASP A 139 -17.14 -4.53 10.68
CA ASP A 139 -17.47 -5.02 9.33
C ASP A 139 -18.82 -4.50 8.80
N ASP A 140 -19.78 -4.26 9.70
CA ASP A 140 -21.12 -3.75 9.36
C ASP A 140 -21.19 -2.21 9.29
N ALA A 141 -20.09 -1.52 9.59
CA ALA A 141 -19.97 -0.07 9.54
C ALA A 141 -18.94 0.41 8.49
N ARG A 142 -18.72 -0.38 7.43
CA ARG A 142 -17.90 0.03 6.29
C ARG A 142 -18.33 1.40 5.75
N LEU A 143 -17.35 2.24 5.48
CA LEU A 143 -17.54 3.65 5.19
C LEU A 143 -17.65 3.88 3.67
N PRO A 144 -18.61 4.69 3.19
CA PRO A 144 -18.69 5.03 1.78
C PRO A 144 -17.47 5.86 1.35
N ILE A 145 -16.93 5.60 0.16
CA ILE A 145 -15.81 6.36 -0.40
C ILE A 145 -16.32 7.70 -0.93
N THR A 146 -16.38 8.69 -0.05
CA THR A 146 -16.73 10.07 -0.40
C THR A 146 -15.80 11.05 0.29
N LYS A 147 -15.56 12.20 -0.34
CA LYS A 147 -14.82 13.31 0.27
C LYS A 147 -15.50 13.85 1.53
N ALA A 148 -16.84 13.78 1.58
CA ALA A 148 -17.58 14.16 2.78
C ALA A 148 -17.28 13.22 3.96
N GLN A 149 -17.29 11.90 3.73
CA GLN A 149 -16.91 10.92 4.73
C GLN A 149 -15.42 11.04 5.10
N ALA A 150 -14.54 11.22 4.13
CA ALA A 150 -13.11 11.38 4.37
C ALA A 150 -12.81 12.64 5.22
N ALA A 151 -13.49 13.75 4.94
CA ALA A 151 -13.39 14.97 5.73
C ALA A 151 -13.89 14.82 7.18
N MET A 152 -14.72 13.81 7.48
CA MET A 152 -15.11 13.48 8.84
C MET A 152 -14.08 12.62 9.58
N GLY A 153 -13.16 11.96 8.87
CA GLY A 153 -12.19 11.02 9.44
C GLY A 153 -12.83 9.79 10.10
N VAL A 154 -12.03 9.09 10.91
CA VAL A 154 -12.48 7.92 11.69
C VAL A 154 -11.92 8.02 13.10
N ASP A 155 -12.77 7.90 14.12
CA ASP A 155 -12.34 7.84 15.50
C ASP A 155 -12.05 6.41 15.92
N TRP A 156 -10.85 6.17 16.46
CA TRP A 156 -10.43 4.91 17.04
C TRP A 156 -10.38 5.01 18.56
N ASP A 157 -11.34 4.36 19.24
CA ASP A 157 -11.30 4.21 20.70
C ASP A 157 -10.27 3.15 21.11
N THR A 158 -9.22 3.60 21.79
CA THR A 158 -8.10 2.75 22.23
C THR A 158 -8.24 2.27 23.68
N THR A 159 -9.34 2.57 24.39
CA THR A 159 -9.51 2.23 25.81
C THR A 159 -9.22 0.75 26.10
N GLY A 160 -9.73 -0.15 25.26
CA GLY A 160 -9.53 -1.60 25.37
C GLY A 160 -8.36 -2.17 24.55
N VAL A 161 -7.60 -1.32 23.86
CA VAL A 161 -6.49 -1.73 23.01
C VAL A 161 -5.24 -1.96 23.86
N PRO A 162 -4.52 -3.09 23.71
CA PRO A 162 -3.25 -3.29 24.42
C PRO A 162 -2.25 -2.15 24.16
N ALA A 163 -1.45 -1.79 25.16
CA ALA A 163 -0.36 -0.85 24.93
C ALA A 163 0.63 -1.43 23.89
N GLY A 164 1.06 -0.60 22.94
CA GLY A 164 1.90 -1.07 21.84
C GLY A 164 1.98 -0.07 20.69
N THR A 165 2.69 -0.46 19.64
CA THR A 165 2.91 0.34 18.44
C THR A 165 2.16 -0.28 17.26
N TYR A 166 1.29 0.49 16.63
CA TYR A 166 0.36 0.01 15.62
C TYR A 166 0.55 0.73 14.29
N VAL A 167 0.47 -0.01 13.18
CA VAL A 167 0.28 0.55 11.84
C VAL A 167 -1.20 0.59 11.53
N VAL A 168 -1.71 1.78 11.21
CA VAL A 168 -3.08 1.94 10.73
C VAL A 168 -3.12 1.71 9.23
N ALA A 169 -4.08 0.94 8.72
CA ALA A 169 -4.31 0.81 7.29
C ALA A 169 -5.80 0.87 6.97
N ALA A 170 -6.13 1.47 5.84
CA ALA A 170 -7.45 1.40 5.25
C ALA A 170 -7.51 0.25 4.26
N TYR A 171 -8.51 -0.60 4.40
CA TYR A 171 -8.91 -1.61 3.44
C TYR A 171 -9.98 -1.04 2.52
N THR A 172 -9.80 -1.16 1.21
CA THR A 172 -10.83 -0.89 0.21
C THR A 172 -11.47 -2.21 -0.17
N PHE A 173 -12.74 -2.37 0.17
CA PHE A 173 -13.53 -3.52 -0.25
C PHE A 173 -14.04 -3.30 -1.68
N ASP A 174 -13.38 -3.94 -2.63
CA ASP A 174 -13.76 -4.00 -4.03
C ASP A 174 -13.44 -5.43 -4.49
N PRO A 175 -14.43 -6.34 -4.54
CA PRO A 175 -14.19 -7.76 -4.77
C PRO A 175 -13.36 -8.11 -6.00
N VAL A 176 -13.32 -7.23 -7.01
CA VAL A 176 -12.46 -7.40 -8.18
C VAL A 176 -10.98 -7.27 -7.79
N LEU A 177 -10.66 -6.29 -6.95
CA LEU A 177 -9.31 -5.96 -6.52
C LEU A 177 -9.33 -5.23 -5.18
N ASN A 178 -9.36 -5.97 -4.08
CA ASN A 178 -9.25 -5.38 -2.75
C ASN A 178 -7.87 -4.72 -2.57
N LEU A 179 -7.82 -3.65 -1.78
CA LEU A 179 -6.59 -2.85 -1.61
C LEU A 179 -6.35 -2.45 -0.16
N TRP A 180 -5.13 -2.69 0.32
CA TRP A 180 -4.62 -2.13 1.56
C TRP A 180 -3.85 -0.84 1.31
N SER A 181 -4.29 0.25 1.94
CA SER A 181 -3.64 1.56 1.94
C SER A 181 -3.09 1.84 3.34
N PRO A 182 -1.81 1.57 3.63
CA PRO A 182 -1.23 1.84 4.94
C PRO A 182 -1.06 3.34 5.15
N ARG A 183 -1.38 3.81 6.37
CA ARG A 183 -1.01 5.14 6.85
C ARG A 183 0.50 5.18 7.05
N PRO A 184 1.23 6.15 6.49
CA PRO A 184 2.66 6.32 6.80
C PRO A 184 2.88 6.49 8.31
N GLY A 185 3.93 5.88 8.83
CA GLY A 185 4.25 5.96 10.25
C GLY A 185 3.50 4.97 11.13
N VAL A 186 3.47 5.24 12.44
CA VAL A 186 2.86 4.40 13.48
C VAL A 186 2.07 5.21 14.50
N VAL A 187 1.15 4.54 15.19
CA VAL A 187 0.42 5.04 16.36
C VAL A 187 0.87 4.26 17.58
N ARG A 188 1.43 4.93 18.58
CA ARG A 188 1.86 4.33 19.85
C ARG A 188 0.77 4.53 20.90
N VAL A 189 0.14 3.44 21.32
CA VAL A 189 -0.87 3.44 22.38
C VAL A 189 -0.19 3.13 23.70
N LEU A 190 -0.31 4.02 24.68
CA LEU A 190 0.27 3.89 26.01
C LEU A 190 -0.81 4.01 27.08
N ASP A 191 -0.58 3.39 28.25
CA ASP A 191 -1.42 3.61 29.43
C ASP A 191 -1.17 5.00 30.06
N ASP A 192 0.08 5.47 29.99
CA ASP A 192 0.55 6.76 30.46
C ASP A 192 1.71 7.17 29.53
N ALA A 193 1.61 8.34 28.89
CA ALA A 193 2.63 8.79 27.94
C ALA A 193 3.94 9.24 28.60
N ASP A 194 3.90 9.59 29.89
CA ASP A 194 5.07 10.00 30.67
C ASP A 194 5.74 8.82 31.38
N ALA A 195 5.25 7.59 31.17
CA ALA A 195 5.80 6.39 31.77
C ALA A 195 7.29 6.21 31.37
N PRO A 196 8.22 6.14 32.35
CA PRO A 196 9.65 6.03 32.07
C PRO A 196 10.04 4.70 31.40
N ASP A 197 9.14 3.72 31.44
CA ASP A 197 9.26 2.40 30.86
C ASP A 197 8.34 2.23 29.65
N ALA A 198 8.01 3.29 28.90
CA ALA A 198 7.35 3.13 27.59
C ALA A 198 8.19 2.21 26.68
N PRO A 199 7.58 1.23 25.98
CA PRO A 199 8.29 0.36 25.06
C PRO A 199 8.82 1.15 23.85
N PRO A 200 9.93 0.71 23.24
CA PRO A 200 10.49 1.41 22.10
C PRO A 200 9.55 1.29 20.89
N ALA A 201 9.48 2.36 20.09
CA ALA A 201 8.72 2.42 18.85
C ALA A 201 9.60 2.99 17.74
N LEU A 202 9.36 2.52 16.52
CA LEU A 202 10.09 2.93 15.33
C LEU A 202 9.14 2.86 14.13
N ALA A 203 9.27 3.77 13.18
CA ALA A 203 8.66 3.65 11.88
C ALA A 203 9.65 4.07 10.80
N LEU A 204 9.66 3.34 9.69
CA LEU A 204 10.36 3.75 8.48
C LEU A 204 9.31 4.26 7.48
N THR A 205 9.58 5.37 6.81
CA THR A 205 8.60 6.04 5.94
C THR A 205 9.04 6.18 4.50
N SER A 206 10.34 6.40 4.26
CA SER A 206 10.87 6.60 2.91
C SER A 206 12.39 6.39 2.87
N ALA A 207 12.92 6.29 1.65
CA ALA A 207 14.36 6.24 1.40
C ALA A 207 14.75 7.30 0.35
N THR A 208 15.97 7.82 0.49
CA THR A 208 16.56 8.85 -0.38
C THR A 208 17.99 8.43 -0.77
N PRO A 209 18.37 8.47 -2.07
CA PRO A 209 17.52 8.80 -3.21
C PRO A 209 16.36 7.80 -3.38
N SER A 210 15.23 8.30 -3.88
CA SER A 210 14.08 7.47 -4.22
C SER A 210 14.21 6.95 -5.66
N GLY A 211 13.89 5.67 -5.89
CA GLY A 211 13.92 5.06 -7.21
C GLY A 211 15.05 4.04 -7.35
N VAL A 212 15.73 4.07 -8.49
CA VAL A 212 16.87 3.18 -8.79
C VAL A 212 18.15 3.76 -8.21
N VAL A 213 18.87 2.95 -7.42
CA VAL A 213 20.12 3.31 -6.74
C VAL A 213 21.24 2.38 -7.21
N GLU A 214 22.47 2.88 -7.32
CA GLU A 214 23.61 2.04 -7.67
C GLU A 214 24.21 1.36 -6.43
N ALA A 215 24.70 0.14 -6.58
CA ALA A 215 25.44 -0.53 -5.52
C ALA A 215 26.68 0.28 -5.11
N GLY A 216 26.94 0.36 -3.81
CA GLY A 216 28.01 1.19 -3.24
C GLY A 216 27.63 2.65 -2.97
N GLU A 217 26.45 3.12 -3.41
CA GLU A 217 25.92 4.43 -3.00
C GLU A 217 25.40 4.40 -1.56
N GLU A 218 25.40 5.57 -0.90
CA GLU A 218 24.76 5.72 0.41
C GLU A 218 23.28 6.05 0.23
N VAL A 219 22.42 5.31 0.95
CA VAL A 219 20.99 5.57 1.06
C VAL A 219 20.67 6.06 2.46
N GLN A 220 19.84 7.11 2.53
CA GLN A 220 19.24 7.62 3.75
C GLN A 220 17.82 7.08 3.90
N VAL A 221 17.56 6.40 4.99
CA VAL A 221 16.24 5.93 5.38
C VAL A 221 15.65 6.90 6.38
N HIS A 222 14.51 7.49 6.03
CA HIS A 222 13.78 8.42 6.87
C HIS A 222 12.72 7.68 7.68
N GLY A 223 12.47 8.16 8.88
CA GLY A 223 11.50 7.59 9.78
C GLY A 223 11.38 8.40 11.05
N CYS A 224 10.93 7.74 12.11
CA CYS A 224 10.85 8.32 13.44
C CYS A 224 11.01 7.23 14.49
N VAL A 225 11.53 7.61 15.64
CA VAL A 225 11.84 6.71 16.74
C VAL A 225 11.41 7.34 18.04
N ALA A 226 10.97 6.51 18.96
CA ALA A 226 10.69 6.92 20.32
C ALA A 226 11.13 5.80 21.25
N ALA A 227 12.24 6.02 21.93
CA ALA A 227 12.91 5.02 22.75
C ALA A 227 13.70 5.69 23.87
N MET A 228 14.06 4.91 24.88
CA MET A 228 14.84 5.38 26.03
C MET A 228 16.23 5.88 25.61
N GLU A 229 16.80 6.80 26.38
CA GLU A 229 18.21 7.16 26.22
C GLU A 229 19.11 5.92 26.32
N GLY A 230 20.07 5.80 25.40
CA GLY A 230 20.94 4.62 25.28
C GLY A 230 20.38 3.53 24.36
N SER A 231 19.17 3.68 23.81
CA SER A 231 18.66 2.80 22.76
C SER A 231 19.50 2.86 21.48
N THR A 232 19.54 1.73 20.77
CA THR A 232 20.24 1.58 19.48
C THR A 232 19.26 1.14 18.40
N VAL A 233 19.53 1.53 17.17
CA VAL A 233 18.81 1.11 15.97
C VAL A 233 19.77 0.34 15.07
N ARG A 234 19.37 -0.86 14.67
CA ARG A 234 20.12 -1.70 13.72
C ARG A 234 19.34 -1.79 12.42
N LEU A 235 19.92 -1.27 11.35
CA LEU A 235 19.40 -1.48 10.01
C LEU A 235 19.82 -2.87 9.52
N ALA A 236 18.94 -3.49 8.74
CA ALA A 236 19.29 -4.63 7.91
C ALA A 236 18.60 -4.53 6.56
N ALA A 237 19.25 -5.02 5.52
CA ALA A 237 18.68 -5.06 4.18
C ALA A 237 18.79 -6.45 3.57
N ALA A 238 17.87 -6.78 2.67
CA ALA A 238 17.92 -8.05 1.96
C ALA A 238 17.35 -7.92 0.55
N TYR A 239 17.90 -8.71 -0.37
CA TYR A 239 17.39 -8.81 -1.73
C TYR A 239 16.21 -9.77 -1.81
N LEU A 240 15.14 -9.34 -2.48
CA LEU A 240 14.00 -10.20 -2.82
C LEU A 240 14.42 -11.17 -3.94
N ALA A 241 14.87 -12.36 -3.57
CA ALA A 241 15.38 -13.38 -4.50
C ALA A 241 14.42 -14.59 -4.65
N GLY A 242 13.11 -14.39 -4.50
CA GLY A 242 12.10 -15.46 -4.61
C GLY A 242 12.12 -16.51 -3.50
N ALA A 243 13.03 -16.40 -2.52
CA ALA A 243 13.04 -17.22 -1.32
C ALA A 243 11.97 -16.77 -0.32
N ALA A 244 11.37 -17.71 0.41
CA ALA A 244 10.36 -17.42 1.44
C ALA A 244 10.94 -16.55 2.57
N GLU A 245 12.18 -16.84 2.99
CA GLU A 245 12.91 -16.06 3.99
C GLU A 245 14.12 -15.36 3.35
N PRO A 246 14.25 -14.04 3.48
CA PRO A 246 15.36 -13.30 2.91
C PRO A 246 16.63 -13.46 3.77
N THR A 247 17.79 -13.47 3.12
CA THR A 247 19.08 -13.40 3.81
C THR A 247 19.40 -11.95 4.15
N TRP A 248 19.33 -11.60 5.43
CA TRP A 248 19.58 -10.24 5.91
C TRP A 248 21.07 -9.91 6.00
N ILE A 249 21.43 -8.75 5.45
CA ILE A 249 22.72 -8.09 5.61
C ILE A 249 22.54 -7.06 6.72
N GLU A 250 23.21 -7.28 7.84
CA GLU A 250 23.14 -6.43 9.02
C GLU A 250 24.17 -5.29 8.91
N PHE A 251 23.77 -4.06 9.25
CA PHE A 251 24.63 -2.89 9.29
C PHE A 251 25.03 -2.53 10.73
N ASP A 252 26.04 -1.68 10.87
CA ASP A 252 26.49 -1.22 12.18
C ASP A 252 25.36 -0.52 12.96
N PRO A 253 25.20 -0.80 14.27
CA PRO A 253 24.20 -0.13 15.10
C PRO A 253 24.42 1.38 15.15
N GLN A 254 23.33 2.12 15.08
CA GLN A 254 23.29 3.58 15.19
C GLN A 254 22.57 3.97 16.49
N PRO A 255 22.92 5.10 17.13
CA PRO A 255 22.13 5.59 18.26
C PRO A 255 20.71 5.94 17.78
N ALA A 256 19.68 5.63 18.59
CA ALA A 256 18.30 5.99 18.24
C ALA A 256 18.10 7.52 18.15
N GLY A 257 18.91 8.32 18.86
CA GLY A 257 18.69 9.75 18.95
C GLY A 257 17.52 10.11 19.89
N PRO A 258 17.16 11.39 20.00
CA PRO A 258 15.98 11.81 20.76
C PRO A 258 14.69 11.34 20.09
N GLU A 259 13.60 11.31 20.86
CA GLU A 259 12.26 11.03 20.32
C GLU A 259 11.90 12.02 19.20
N GLY A 260 11.43 11.49 18.06
CA GLY A 260 11.02 12.28 16.91
C GLY A 260 11.54 11.73 15.58
N ASP A 261 11.70 12.63 14.61
CA ASP A 261 12.20 12.30 13.27
C ASP A 261 13.63 11.75 13.32
N ALA A 262 13.87 10.69 12.56
CA ALA A 262 15.16 10.01 12.49
C ALA A 262 15.58 9.78 11.04
N VAL A 263 16.90 9.80 10.81
CA VAL A 263 17.51 9.46 9.53
C VAL A 263 18.63 8.46 9.80
N PHE A 264 18.59 7.34 9.10
CA PHE A 264 19.58 6.28 9.20
C PHE A 264 20.25 6.09 7.85
N SER A 265 21.57 6.01 7.80
CA SER A 265 22.31 5.79 6.55
C SER A 265 22.87 4.39 6.46
N PHE A 266 22.94 3.83 5.26
CA PHE A 266 23.74 2.66 4.96
C PHE A 266 24.25 2.68 3.52
N VAL A 267 25.32 1.94 3.24
CA VAL A 267 25.86 1.76 1.88
C VAL A 267 25.16 0.57 1.23
N VAL A 268 24.61 0.78 0.03
CA VAL A 268 23.86 -0.24 -0.70
C VAL A 268 24.77 -1.42 -1.05
N PRO A 269 24.42 -2.65 -0.64
CA PRO A 269 25.21 -3.84 -0.93
C PRO A 269 25.12 -4.23 -2.41
N GLU A 270 26.09 -4.98 -2.94
CA GLU A 270 26.03 -5.47 -4.32
C GLU A 270 24.86 -6.46 -4.50
N PRO A 271 24.03 -6.31 -5.55
CA PRO A 271 22.98 -7.29 -5.85
C PRO A 271 23.56 -8.64 -6.29
N PRO A 272 22.84 -9.75 -6.06
CA PRO A 272 23.29 -11.08 -6.49
C PRO A 272 23.27 -11.25 -8.02
N GLU A 273 22.49 -10.43 -8.73
CA GLU A 273 22.40 -10.36 -10.18
C GLU A 273 22.73 -8.92 -10.65
N SER A 274 22.55 -8.59 -11.93
CA SER A 274 22.81 -7.23 -12.44
C SER A 274 21.89 -6.16 -11.83
N SER A 275 20.82 -6.56 -11.18
CA SER A 275 19.87 -5.70 -10.46
C SER A 275 19.10 -6.50 -9.42
N GLY A 276 18.51 -5.83 -8.43
CA GLY A 276 17.64 -6.48 -7.45
C GLY A 276 16.76 -5.49 -6.69
N GLN A 277 15.74 -6.00 -6.02
CA GLN A 277 14.89 -5.20 -5.13
C GLN A 277 15.31 -5.42 -3.69
N LEU A 278 15.72 -4.33 -3.03
CA LEU A 278 16.21 -4.34 -1.66
C LEU A 278 15.08 -3.95 -0.71
N VAL A 279 14.72 -4.87 0.20
CA VAL A 279 13.85 -4.56 1.34
C VAL A 279 14.70 -4.17 2.53
N VAL A 280 14.25 -3.18 3.28
CA VAL A 280 14.96 -2.65 4.45
C VAL A 280 14.10 -2.85 5.69
N ARG A 281 14.72 -3.31 6.77
CA ARG A 281 14.15 -3.30 8.11
C ARG A 281 15.06 -2.53 9.06
N ALA A 282 14.49 -2.04 10.14
CA ALA A 282 15.24 -1.51 11.26
C ALA A 282 14.68 -2.09 12.57
N THR A 283 15.58 -2.43 13.47
CA THR A 283 15.25 -2.92 14.81
C THR A 283 15.74 -1.90 15.82
N VAL A 284 14.84 -1.33 16.61
CA VAL A 284 15.21 -0.55 17.79
C VAL A 284 15.28 -1.49 18.99
N GLU A 285 16.34 -1.36 19.79
CA GLU A 285 16.57 -2.09 21.04
C GLU A 285 16.87 -1.08 22.14
N ASP A 286 16.20 -1.21 23.28
CA ASP A 286 16.40 -0.34 24.45
C ASP A 286 17.33 -0.96 25.51
N PRO A 287 17.80 -0.17 26.49
CA PRO A 287 18.66 -0.67 27.57
C PRO A 287 18.02 -1.77 28.44
N MET A 288 16.71 -1.96 28.37
CA MET A 288 15.98 -3.02 29.06
C MET A 288 15.90 -4.32 28.22
N GLY A 289 16.46 -4.31 27.00
CA GLY A 289 16.47 -5.44 26.08
C GLY A 289 15.15 -5.63 25.33
N ARG A 290 14.26 -4.63 25.32
CA ARG A 290 13.00 -4.67 24.57
C ARG A 290 13.26 -4.22 23.15
N THR A 291 12.53 -4.80 22.21
CA THR A 291 12.75 -4.54 20.78
C THR A 291 11.46 -4.22 20.03
N TYR A 292 11.60 -3.46 18.94
CA TYR A 292 10.56 -3.25 17.95
C TYR A 292 11.18 -3.26 16.55
N VAL A 293 10.49 -3.86 15.58
CA VAL A 293 10.94 -3.98 14.19
C VAL A 293 10.02 -3.18 13.26
N ALA A 294 10.63 -2.32 12.47
CA ALA A 294 9.99 -1.52 11.43
C ALA A 294 10.50 -1.94 10.05
N TYR A 295 9.67 -1.83 9.02
CA TYR A 295 10.03 -2.12 7.64
C TYR A 295 9.85 -0.88 6.78
N LEU A 296 10.78 -0.63 5.85
CA LEU A 296 10.60 0.42 4.88
C LEU A 296 9.39 0.08 3.98
N PRO A 297 8.45 1.01 3.75
CA PRO A 297 7.37 0.80 2.80
C PRO A 297 7.94 0.65 1.39
N GLY A 298 7.72 -0.52 0.77
CA GLY A 298 8.23 -0.84 -0.55
C GLY A 298 9.70 -1.29 -0.56
N ALA A 299 10.20 -1.54 -1.76
CA ALA A 299 11.58 -1.93 -2.00
C ALA A 299 12.35 -0.79 -2.70
N VAL A 300 13.66 -0.75 -2.49
CA VAL A 300 14.59 0.09 -3.24
C VAL A 300 15.08 -0.71 -4.43
N ASP A 301 14.91 -0.21 -5.65
CA ASP A 301 15.45 -0.86 -6.83
C ASP A 301 16.97 -0.58 -6.90
N VAL A 302 17.78 -1.62 -7.01
CA VAL A 302 19.24 -1.52 -7.05
C VAL A 302 19.77 -2.07 -8.36
N VAL A 303 20.74 -1.37 -8.95
CA VAL A 303 21.52 -1.86 -10.09
C VAL A 303 22.97 -2.11 -9.66
N GLY A 304 23.55 -3.21 -10.16
CA GLY A 304 24.93 -3.54 -9.86
C GLY A 304 25.87 -2.45 -10.37
N GLY A 305 26.89 -2.14 -9.58
CA GLY A 305 27.91 -1.17 -9.97
C GLY A 305 28.64 -1.72 -11.18
N GLY A 306 28.30 -1.23 -12.38
CA GLY A 306 28.95 -1.66 -13.61
C GLY A 306 30.44 -1.46 -13.44
N GLY A 307 31.16 -2.58 -13.23
CA GLY A 307 32.61 -2.57 -12.99
C GLY A 307 33.22 -1.66 -14.01
N GLY A 308 33.77 -0.54 -13.53
CA GLY A 308 34.12 0.59 -14.37
C GLY A 308 34.76 0.05 -15.64
N SER A 309 34.10 0.26 -16.77
CA SER A 309 34.80 0.17 -18.03
C SER A 309 35.89 1.21 -17.88
N THR A 310 37.09 0.77 -17.51
CA THR A 310 38.30 1.43 -17.89
C THR A 310 38.13 1.59 -19.38
N SER A 311 37.76 2.80 -19.80
CA SER A 311 37.98 3.26 -21.15
C SER A 311 39.49 3.21 -21.33
N GLY A 312 40.01 2.01 -21.55
CA GLY A 312 41.29 1.83 -22.22
C GLY A 312 41.12 2.65 -23.47
N ALA A 313 41.91 3.72 -23.55
CA ALA A 313 42.02 4.52 -24.74
C ALA A 313 42.27 3.55 -25.90
N ALA A 314 41.23 3.28 -26.67
CA ALA A 314 41.36 2.63 -27.95
C ALA A 314 41.94 3.70 -28.85
N ASP A 315 43.21 3.52 -29.20
CA ASP A 315 43.89 4.30 -30.22
C ASP A 315 43.00 4.40 -31.46
N ASP A 316 42.69 5.63 -31.81
CA ASP A 316 41.86 6.01 -32.95
C ASP A 316 42.70 5.90 -34.22
N ASP A 317 42.73 4.72 -34.82
CA ASP A 317 43.21 4.50 -36.18
C ASP A 317 42.07 3.98 -37.06
N GLY A 318 41.30 4.94 -37.58
CA GLY A 318 40.96 4.99 -39.00
C GLY A 318 40.04 3.92 -39.61
N GLY A 319 38.82 4.37 -39.93
CA GLY A 319 38.20 4.06 -41.23
C GLY A 319 37.13 2.98 -41.24
N GLY A 320 35.92 3.35 -41.64
CA GLY A 320 34.89 2.39 -42.04
C GLY A 320 33.49 2.95 -42.05
N GLU A 321 33.07 3.50 -43.18
CA GLU A 321 31.67 3.72 -43.55
C GLU A 321 30.87 2.41 -43.45
N GLY A 322 29.60 2.48 -43.02
CA GLY A 322 28.60 1.50 -43.47
C GLY A 322 27.50 1.06 -42.50
N CYS A 323 26.27 1.47 -42.87
CA CYS A 323 25.01 0.72 -42.77
C CYS A 323 24.17 0.74 -41.47
N ALA A 324 23.01 1.36 -41.63
CA ALA A 324 21.81 1.25 -40.81
C ALA A 324 21.09 -0.11 -40.98
N CYS A 325 20.29 -0.49 -39.97
CA CYS A 325 18.95 -1.14 -40.01
C CYS A 325 18.51 -1.42 -38.56
N HIS A 326 17.49 -0.76 -38.02
CA HIS A 326 16.05 -1.07 -38.04
C HIS A 326 15.52 -1.93 -36.87
N ALA A 327 14.52 -1.34 -36.19
CA ALA A 327 13.29 -1.94 -35.63
C ALA A 327 13.31 -2.61 -34.23
N GLY A 328 12.33 -2.18 -33.40
CA GLY A 328 11.77 -3.01 -32.32
C GLY A 328 11.25 -2.26 -31.09
N LEU A 329 10.07 -1.62 -31.16
CA LEU A 329 9.14 -1.56 -30.02
C LEU A 329 8.42 -2.92 -29.91
N PRO A 330 7.82 -3.36 -28.79
CA PRO A 330 7.33 -2.57 -27.66
C PRO A 330 7.69 -3.13 -26.26
N ARG A 331 7.69 -2.29 -25.23
CA ARG A 331 7.58 -2.76 -23.84
C ARG A 331 6.49 -2.01 -23.10
N GLY A 332 5.43 -2.74 -22.81
CA GLY A 332 4.49 -2.40 -21.76
C GLY A 332 5.19 -2.56 -20.40
N GLY A 333 4.96 -1.58 -19.55
CA GLY A 333 5.39 -1.55 -18.15
C GLY A 333 4.53 -0.49 -17.47
N TRP A 334 3.63 -0.94 -16.60
CA TRP A 334 2.65 -0.16 -15.86
C TRP A 334 3.31 0.64 -14.72
N ALA A 335 4.31 1.47 -15.03
CA ALA A 335 5.10 2.19 -14.02
C ALA A 335 5.16 3.71 -14.24
N GLY A 336 4.25 4.29 -15.02
CA GLY A 336 4.32 5.73 -15.30
C GLY A 336 2.97 6.33 -15.63
N LEU A 337 2.11 6.53 -14.62
CA LEU A 337 0.99 7.46 -14.72
C LEU A 337 0.39 7.84 -13.35
N VAL A 338 1.23 8.23 -12.40
CA VAL A 338 0.82 9.17 -11.34
C VAL A 338 2.00 10.10 -11.12
N TRP A 339 1.87 11.36 -11.54
CA TRP A 339 2.65 12.56 -11.20
C TRP A 339 2.88 13.43 -12.43
N CYS A 340 1.86 14.23 -12.78
CA CYS A 340 2.00 15.50 -13.50
C CYS A 340 0.70 16.30 -13.38
N VAL A 341 0.39 16.80 -12.18
CA VAL A 341 -0.61 17.87 -12.01
C VAL A 341 -0.09 18.87 -10.97
N LEU A 342 0.20 20.08 -11.45
CA LEU A 342 0.48 21.35 -10.77
C LEU A 342 1.96 21.65 -10.42
N PRO A 343 2.46 22.80 -10.93
CA PRO A 343 2.39 23.99 -10.08
C PRO A 343 1.76 25.17 -10.83
N TRP A 344 0.50 25.45 -10.50
CA TRP A 344 -0.09 26.76 -10.80
C TRP A 344 -0.98 27.16 -9.63
N LEU A 345 -0.40 27.86 -8.65
CA LEU A 345 -1.09 28.80 -7.75
C LEU A 345 -0.07 29.49 -6.83
N ALA A 346 0.81 30.31 -7.42
CA ALA A 346 1.57 31.30 -6.68
C ALA A 346 1.40 32.66 -7.37
N ARG A 347 0.29 33.36 -7.09
CA ARG A 347 0.14 34.83 -7.19
C ARG A 347 -1.27 35.28 -6.77
N ARG A 348 -1.48 35.43 -5.46
CA ARG A 348 -2.40 36.46 -4.94
C ARG A 348 -1.71 37.23 -3.82
N ARG A 349 -1.11 38.36 -4.21
CA ARG A 349 -0.61 39.39 -3.29
C ARG A 349 -1.78 39.94 -2.48
N LYS A 350 -1.71 39.83 -1.15
CA LYS A 350 -2.51 40.63 -0.22
C LYS A 350 -2.12 42.10 -0.37
N ARG A 351 -3.08 42.98 -0.69
CA ARG A 351 -2.92 44.43 -0.53
C ARG A 351 -3.17 44.76 0.94
N VAL A 352 -2.16 45.31 1.60
CA VAL A 352 -2.25 45.95 2.91
C VAL A 352 -2.77 47.37 2.70
N PRO A 353 -3.84 47.82 3.38
CA PRO A 353 -4.19 49.23 3.42
C PRO A 353 -3.27 49.97 4.41
N ALA A 354 -2.76 51.13 3.97
CA ALA A 354 -1.95 52.05 4.76
C ALA A 354 -2.75 52.68 5.92
N PRO A 355 -2.09 53.09 7.02
CA PRO A 355 -2.75 53.74 8.14
C PRO A 355 -3.12 55.19 7.81
N ALA A 356 -4.32 55.60 8.21
CA ALA A 356 -4.71 57.01 8.28
C ALA A 356 -4.20 57.62 9.58
N ALA A 357 -3.47 58.73 9.48
CA ALA A 357 -3.16 59.63 10.58
C ALA A 357 -3.62 61.05 10.20
N CYS A 358 -4.11 61.76 11.22
CA CYS A 358 -4.78 63.07 11.27
C CYS A 358 -6.30 63.04 11.09
#